data_AF-A0ABD0NB74-F1
#
_entry.id   AF-A0ABD0NB74-F1
#
_cell.length_a   1.000
_cell.length_b   1.000
_cell.length_c   1.000
_cell.angle_alpha   90.00
_cell.angle_beta   90.00
_cell.angle_gamma   90.00
#
_symmetry.space_group_name_H-M   'P 1'
#
loop_
_entity.id
_entity.type
_entity.pdbx_description
1 polymer ?
#
loop_
_entity_poly.entity_id
_entity_poly.type
_entity_poly.pdbx_seq_one_letter_code
_entity_poly.pdbx_strand_id
1 'polypeptide(L)' 'SRIPPSNDFKVGMKLEARDPRNSTSTCIATVMGLMGARLRLRLDGSDSTNDFWRLVDSADIQPIGTCEKNGDMLQPPL' A
#
# COMPACT_ATOMS: atom_id res chain seq x y z
N SER A 1 -7.42 -10.04 -24.12
CA SER A 1 -7.81 -8.81 -23.41
C SER A 1 -7.78 -9.11 -21.92
N ARG A 2 -6.86 -8.53 -21.15
CA ARG A 2 -6.81 -8.74 -19.70
C ARG A 2 -7.77 -7.74 -19.08
N ILE A 3 -8.86 -8.23 -18.50
CA ILE A 3 -9.82 -7.38 -17.79
C ILE A 3 -9.04 -6.70 -16.65
N PRO A 4 -9.09 -5.36 -16.51
CA PRO A 4 -8.44 -4.69 -15.39
C PRO A 4 -9.02 -5.22 -14.07
N PRO A 5 -8.20 -5.43 -13.03
CA PRO A 5 -8.70 -5.88 -11.75
C PRO A 5 -9.72 -4.87 -11.19
N SER A 6 -10.76 -5.38 -10.53
CA SER A 6 -11.72 -4.52 -9.82
C SER A 6 -10.99 -3.80 -8.69
N ASN A 7 -11.30 -2.51 -8.53
CA ASN A 7 -10.74 -1.69 -7.46
C ASN A 7 -11.83 -1.39 -6.44
N ASP A 8 -11.81 -2.13 -5.34
CA ASP A 8 -12.77 -1.98 -4.24
C ASP A 8 -12.22 -1.07 -3.11
N PHE A 9 -11.03 -0.49 -3.29
CA PHE A 9 -10.44 0.44 -2.32
C PHE A 9 -11.15 1.79 -2.32
N LYS A 10 -11.09 2.46 -1.17
CA LYS A 10 -11.58 3.82 -0.97
C LYS A 10 -10.47 4.71 -0.43
N VAL A 11 -10.50 5.99 -0.80
CA VAL A 11 -9.62 6.99 -0.21
C VAL A 11 -9.82 7.02 1.30
N GLY A 12 -8.73 7.05 2.05
CA GLY A 12 -8.71 6.97 3.52
C GLY A 12 -8.59 5.55 4.08
N MET A 13 -8.73 4.50 3.27
CA MET A 13 -8.43 3.13 3.72
C MET A 13 -6.95 2.96 4.02
N LYS A 14 -6.64 2.05 4.96
CA LYS A 14 -5.28 1.68 5.32
C LYS A 14 -4.98 0.26 4.88
N LEU A 15 -3.73 0.02 4.49
CA LEU A 15 -3.20 -1.27 4.07
C LEU A 15 -1.72 -1.39 4.43
N GLU A 16 -1.16 -2.59 4.32
CA GLU A 16 0.28 -2.81 4.46
C GLU A 16 0.94 -2.63 3.08
N ALA A 17 1.99 -1.81 2.98
CA ALA A 17 2.71 -1.57 1.74
C ALA A 17 4.23 -1.65 1.93
N ARG A 18 4.93 -2.20 0.95
CA ARG A 18 6.41 -2.14 0.90
C ARG A 18 6.88 -0.70 0.68
N ASP A 19 7.90 -0.28 1.43
CA ASP A 19 8.53 1.03 1.23
C ASP A 19 9.29 1.04 -0.11
N PRO A 20 8.96 1.93 -1.06
CA PRO A 20 9.69 2.03 -2.33
C PRO A 20 11.17 2.42 -2.17
N ARG A 21 11.58 2.97 -1.03
CA ARG A 21 12.96 3.33 -0.69
C ARG A 21 13.69 2.21 0.04
N ASN A 22 12.95 1.27 0.63
CA ASN A 22 13.50 0.09 1.30
C ASN A 22 12.59 -1.13 1.09
N SER A 23 12.87 -1.90 0.03
CA SER A 23 12.01 -3.00 -0.42
C SER A 23 11.86 -4.17 0.57
N THR A 24 12.69 -4.23 1.61
CA THR A 24 12.58 -5.23 2.69
C THR A 24 11.68 -4.77 3.84
N SER A 25 11.27 -3.51 3.83
CA SER A 25 10.42 -2.92 4.87
C SER A 25 8.98 -2.80 4.41
N THR A 26 8.07 -3.25 5.25
CA THR A 26 6.62 -3.06 5.08
C THR A 26 6.12 -2.13 6.17
N CYS A 27 5.38 -1.10 5.79
CA CYS A 27 4.75 -0.14 6.71
C CYS A 27 3.25 -0.07 6.46
N ILE A 28 2.52 0.55 7.40
CA ILE A 28 1.13 0.95 7.13
C ILE A 28 1.14 2.11 6.14
N ALA A 29 0.27 2.03 5.14
CA ALA A 29 0.03 3.07 4.16
C ALA A 29 -1.45 3.42 4.08
N THR A 30 -1.73 4.69 3.83
CA THR A 30 -3.07 5.22 3.60
C THR A 30 -3.30 5.45 2.11
N VAL A 31 -4.48 5.07 1.61
CA VAL A 31 -4.93 5.35 0.24
C VAL A 31 -5.29 6.84 0.13
N MET A 32 -4.45 7.60 -0.57
CA MET A 32 -4.63 9.04 -0.81
C MET A 32 -5.45 9.34 -2.07
N GLY A 33 -5.54 8.39 -3.00
CA GLY A 33 -6.23 8.57 -4.27
C GLY A 33 -6.35 7.30 -5.08
N LEU A 34 -7.24 7.31 -6.08
CA LEU A 34 -7.52 6.18 -6.97
C LEU A 34 -7.45 6.65 -8.41
N MET A 35 -6.90 5.83 -9.30
CA MET A 35 -6.90 6.07 -10.75
C MET A 35 -7.06 4.74 -11.49
N GLY A 36 -8.30 4.38 -11.80
CA GLY A 36 -8.64 3.06 -12.33
C GLY A 36 -8.19 1.95 -11.37
N ALA A 37 -7.34 1.05 -11.85
CA ALA A 37 -6.75 -0.03 -11.06
C ALA A 37 -5.50 0.38 -10.25
N ARG A 38 -5.18 1.68 -10.15
CA ARG A 38 -4.02 2.19 -9.41
C ARG A 38 -4.46 2.89 -8.12
N LEU A 39 -3.71 2.64 -7.06
CA LEU A 39 -3.82 3.29 -5.75
C LEU A 39 -2.66 4.27 -5.58
N ARG A 40 -2.97 5.50 -5.20
CA ARG A 40 -1.99 6.45 -4.69
C ARG A 40 -1.89 6.24 -3.19
N LEU A 41 -0.72 5.84 -2.72
CA LEU A 41 -0.46 5.46 -1.34
C LEU A 41 0.53 6.43 -0.71
N ARG A 42 0.34 6.67 0.59
CA ARG A 42 1.28 7.38 1.45
C ARG A 42 1.61 6.48 2.63
N LEU A 43 2.89 6.30 2.95
CA LEU A 43 3.27 5.61 4.17
C LEU A 43 2.88 6.48 5.36
N ASP A 44 2.25 5.90 6.38
CA ASP A 44 1.87 6.65 7.58
C ASP A 44 3.13 7.26 8.21
N GLY A 45 3.06 8.56 8.54
CA GLY A 45 4.20 9.33 9.06
C GLY A 45 5.02 10.06 7.98
N SER A 46 4.91 9.67 6.70
CA SER A 46 5.54 10.41 5.60
C SER A 46 4.74 11.63 5.15
N ASP A 47 5.38 12.53 4.39
CA ASP A 47 4.71 13.66 3.75
C ASP A 47 4.12 13.29 2.37
N SER A 48 3.45 14.27 1.73
CA SER A 48 2.83 14.13 0.41
C SER A 48 3.78 14.04 -0.77
N THR A 49 5.05 14.42 -0.59
CA THR A 49 6.06 14.34 -1.65
C THR A 49 6.50 12.91 -1.90
N ASN A 50 6.28 12.03 -0.91
CA ASN A 50 6.61 10.61 -0.95
C ASN A 50 5.42 9.72 -1.38
N ASP A 51 4.33 10.31 -1.88
CA ASP A 51 3.20 9.53 -2.40
C ASP A 51 3.64 8.68 -3.60
N PHE A 52 3.24 7.41 -3.63
CA PHE A 52 3.60 6.49 -4.69
C PHE A 52 2.40 5.73 -5.22
N TRP A 53 2.49 5.25 -6.46
CA TRP A 53 1.43 4.49 -7.10
C TRP A 53 1.70 2.99 -7.07
N ARG A 54 0.68 2.19 -6.80
CA ARG A 54 0.68 0.73 -6.94
C ARG A 54 -0.59 0.24 -7.60
N LEU A 55 -0.51 -0.91 -8.27
CA LEU A 55 -1.70 -1.59 -8.77
C LEU A 55 -2.43 -2.27 -7.62
N VAL A 56 -3.74 -2.39 -7.73
CA VAL A 56 -4.60 -3.08 -6.74
C VAL A 56 -4.27 -4.56 -6.56
N ASP A 57 -3.65 -5.19 -7.55
CA ASP A 57 -3.21 -6.59 -7.55
C ASP A 57 -1.70 -6.74 -7.31
N SER A 58 -1.02 -5.66 -6.92
CA SER A 58 0.42 -5.71 -6.64
C SER A 58 0.71 -6.55 -5.40
N ALA A 59 1.72 -7.41 -5.48
CA ALA A 59 2.23 -8.14 -4.32
C ALA A 59 2.94 -7.23 -3.29
N ASP A 60 3.14 -5.96 -3.62
CA ASP A 60 3.70 -4.94 -2.71
C ASP A 60 2.67 -4.38 -1.74
N ILE A 61 1.38 -4.66 -1.93
CA ILE A 61 0.30 -4.20 -1.06
C ILE A 61 -0.45 -5.40 -0.51
N GLN A 62 -0.79 -5.37 0.78
CA GLN A 62 -1.46 -6.46 1.47
C GLN A 62 -2.51 -5.93 2.45
N PRO A 63 -3.55 -6.72 2.76
CA PRO A 63 -4.48 -6.39 3.84
C PRO A 63 -3.75 -6.25 5.18
N ILE A 64 -4.29 -5.43 6.07
CA ILE A 64 -3.78 -5.31 7.44
C ILE A 64 -3.83 -6.68 8.16
N GLY A 65 -2.76 -6.97 8.89
CA GLY A 65 -2.52 -8.22 9.61
C GLY A 65 -1.81 -9.28 8.76
N THR A 66 -1.33 -8.97 7.55
CA THR A 66 -0.66 -9.98 6.71
C THR A 66 0.77 -10.24 7.17
N CYS A 67 1.53 -9.19 7.49
CA CYS A 67 2.85 -9.34 8.10
C CYS A 67 2.80 -10.17 9.39
N GLU A 68 1.88 -9.85 10.31
CA GLU A 68 1.72 -10.59 11.56
C GLU A 68 1.45 -12.09 11.33
N LYS A 69 0.56 -12.41 10.37
CA LYS A 69 0.25 -13.81 10.01
C LYS A 69 1.43 -14.57 9.44
N ASN A 70 2.30 -13.89 8.71
CA ASN A 70 3.49 -14.50 8.10
C ASN A 70 4.68 -14.59 9.06
N GLY A 71 4.58 -13.98 10.26
CA GLY A 71 5.72 -13.82 11.18
C GLY A 71 6.69 -12.71 10.77
N ASP A 72 6.28 -11.85 9.84
CA ASP A 72 7.04 -10.68 9.41
C ASP A 72 6.79 -9.49 10.33
N MET A 73 7.73 -8.54 10.38
CA MET A 73 7.60 -7.33 11.19
C MET A 73 7.13 -6.14 10.37
N LEU A 74 6.09 -5.47 10.85
CA LEU A 74 5.72 -4.14 10.38
C LEU A 74 6.66 -3.10 10.98
N GLN A 75 7.18 -2.22 10.12
CA GLN A 75 7.91 -1.06 10.57
C GLN A 75 6.95 -0.02 11.15
N PRO A 76 7.39 0.74 12.18
CA PRO A 76 6.59 1.84 12.71
C PRO A 76 6.33 2.91 11.63
N PRO A 77 5.33 3.78 11.84
CA PRO A 77 5.14 4.97 11.01
C PRO A 77 6.43 5.80 10.92
N LEU A 78 6.64 6.40 9.74
CA LEU A 78 7.85 7.16 9.38
C LEU A 78 7.95 8.55 10.02
#